data_AF-A0A3C0AT04-F1
#
_entry.id   AF-A0A3C0AT04-F1
#
_cell.length_a   1.000
_cell.length_b   1.000
_cell.length_c   1.000
_cell.angle_alpha   90.00
_cell.angle_beta   90.00
_cell.angle_gamma   90.00
#
_symmetry.space_group_name_H-M   'P 1'
#
loop_
_entity.id
_entity.type
_entity.pdbx_description
1 polymer ?
#
loop_
_entity_poly.entity_id
_entity_poly.type
_entity_poly.pdbx_seq_one_letter_code
_entity_poly.pdbx_strand_id
1 'polypeptide(L)'
;SIPAIFGLTKDPFIVFTSNVFALLGLQQLYFLLGELLDKLVYLPLGLSVVLGFIGIKLIMEALHGNSLPFLNGGQPVSWVPEVPTWLSLAVIVVAIGGAALASVLKMKSVDSSGK
;
A
#
# COMPACT_ATOMS: atom_id res chain seq x y z
N SER A 1 -5.11 2.28 -13.61
CA SER A 1 -4.19 1.24 -14.12
C SER A 1 -4.58 0.89 -15.55
N ILE A 2 -3.65 0.37 -16.36
CA ILE A 2 -3.88 0.06 -17.78
C ILE A 2 -5.13 -0.84 -17.99
N PRO A 3 -5.34 -1.96 -17.25
CA PRO A 3 -6.53 -2.80 -17.42
C PRO A 3 -7.85 -2.09 -17.10
N ALA A 4 -7.85 -1.17 -16.13
CA ALA A 4 -9.05 -0.45 -15.72
C ALA A 4 -9.50 0.59 -16.78
N ILE A 5 -8.54 1.26 -17.44
CA ILE A 5 -8.86 2.24 -18.49
C ILE A 5 -9.38 1.51 -19.73
N PHE A 6 -8.78 0.37 -20.09
CA PHE A 6 -9.28 -0.49 -21.18
C PHE A 6 -10.65 -1.13 -20.90
N GLY A 7 -11.09 -1.18 -19.64
CA GLY A 7 -12.46 -1.55 -19.27
C GLY A 7 -13.49 -0.43 -19.46
N LEU A 8 -13.05 0.84 -19.49
CA LEU A 8 -13.90 2.01 -19.65
C LEU A 8 -13.94 2.53 -21.09
N THR A 9 -12.82 2.46 -21.81
CA THR A 9 -12.73 2.88 -23.21
C THR A 9 -11.77 1.99 -23.99
N LYS A 10 -12.12 1.72 -25.25
CA LYS A 10 -11.27 0.99 -26.20
C LYS A 10 -10.55 1.90 -27.18
N ASP A 11 -10.78 3.22 -27.10
CA ASP A 11 -10.14 4.19 -27.97
C ASP A 11 -8.68 4.43 -27.53
N PRO A 12 -7.69 4.03 -28.34
CA PRO A 12 -6.26 4.20 -28.01
C PRO A 12 -5.87 5.66 -27.81
N PHE A 13 -6.52 6.60 -28.50
CA PHE A 13 -6.24 8.03 -28.37
C PHE A 13 -6.61 8.55 -26.98
N ILE A 14 -7.77 8.15 -26.45
CA ILE A 14 -8.21 8.54 -25.10
C ILE A 14 -7.30 7.94 -24.02
N VAL A 15 -6.89 6.67 -24.18
CA VAL A 15 -5.93 6.04 -23.26
C VAL A 15 -4.59 6.77 -23.28
N PHE A 16 -4.07 7.07 -24.47
CA PHE A 16 -2.80 7.75 -24.65
C PHE A 16 -2.82 9.16 -24.05
N THR A 17 -3.79 9.98 -24.45
CA THR A 17 -3.93 11.37 -23.98
C THR A 17 -4.16 11.44 -22.46
N SER A 18 -4.97 10.55 -21.88
CA SER A 18 -5.19 10.48 -20.43
C SER A 18 -3.90 10.17 -19.67
N ASN A 19 -3.08 9.24 -20.17
CA ASN A 19 -1.83 8.85 -19.50
C ASN A 19 -0.77 9.95 -19.62
N VAL A 20 -0.68 10.60 -20.80
CA VAL A 20 0.20 11.77 -21.01
C VAL A 20 -0.22 12.91 -20.09
N PHE A 21 -1.51 13.25 -20.01
CA PHE A 21 -2.00 14.29 -19.12
C PHE A 21 -1.74 13.97 -17.64
N ALA A 22 -1.90 12.71 -17.24
CA ALA A 22 -1.58 12.26 -15.89
C ALA A 22 -0.09 12.45 -15.55
N LEU A 23 0.83 12.14 -16.49
CA LEU A 23 2.27 12.35 -16.31
C LEU A 23 2.63 13.85 -16.29
N LEU A 24 2.02 14.66 -17.15
CA LEU A 24 2.24 16.11 -17.19
C LEU A 24 1.80 16.80 -15.89
N GLY A 25 0.67 16.39 -15.32
CA GLY A 25 0.21 16.89 -14.02
C GLY A 25 1.03 16.37 -12.84
N LEU A 26 1.57 15.15 -12.94
CA LEU A 26 2.35 14.52 -11.88
C LEU A 26 3.66 15.25 -11.60
N GLN A 27 4.31 15.84 -12.61
CA GLN A 27 5.58 16.55 -12.41
C GLN A 27 5.46 17.68 -11.38
N GLN A 28 4.36 18.45 -11.42
CA GLN A 28 4.10 19.52 -10.47
C GLN A 28 3.74 18.95 -9.08
N LEU A 29 2.94 17.88 -9.04
CA LEU A 29 2.58 17.21 -7.80
C LEU A 29 3.78 16.56 -7.11
N TYR A 30 4.76 16.04 -7.86
CA TYR A 30 5.92 15.37 -7.29
C TYR A 30 6.81 16.33 -6.50
N PHE A 31 6.93 17.57 -6.98
CA PHE A 31 7.63 18.63 -6.26
C PHE A 31 6.93 18.98 -4.95
N LEU A 32 5.61 19.22 -5.00
CA LEU A 32 4.80 19.49 -3.81
C LEU A 32 4.82 18.30 -2.84
N LEU A 33 4.71 17.09 -3.38
CA LEU A 33 4.69 15.85 -2.64
C LEU A 33 6.03 15.58 -1.95
N GLY A 34 7.17 15.96 -2.55
CA GLY A 34 8.48 15.89 -1.89
C GLY A 34 8.48 16.63 -0.56
N GLU A 35 8.07 17.91 -0.57
CA GLU A 35 8.00 18.72 0.65
C GLU A 35 6.98 18.21 1.67
N LEU A 36 5.88 17.61 1.19
CA LEU A 36 4.88 16.99 2.05
C LEU A 36 5.37 15.65 2.63
N LEU A 37 6.09 14.84 1.86
CA LEU A 37 6.67 13.56 2.29
C LEU A 37 7.74 13.76 3.35
N ASP A 38 8.55 14.81 3.25
CA ASP A 38 9.54 15.18 4.28
C ASP A 38 8.88 15.48 5.63
N LYS A 39 7.62 15.95 5.63
CA LYS A 39 6.82 16.14 6.84
C LYS A 39 6.19 14.85 7.36
N LEU A 40 6.06 13.83 6.51
CA LEU A 40 5.49 12.51 6.83
C LEU A 40 6.56 11.47 7.18
N VAL A 41 7.46 11.83 8.10
CA VAL A 41 8.67 11.06 8.47
C VAL A 41 8.39 9.60 8.88
N TYR A 42 7.26 9.31 9.51
CA TYR A 42 6.94 7.95 9.97
C TYR A 42 6.15 7.13 8.94
N LEU A 43 5.75 7.73 7.82
CA LEU A 43 4.97 7.03 6.79
C LEU A 43 5.75 5.88 6.12
N PRO A 44 7.04 6.01 5.75
CA PRO A 44 7.84 4.89 5.27
C PRO A 44 7.93 3.74 6.28
N LEU A 45 8.05 4.06 7.56
CA LEU A 45 8.06 3.07 8.64
C LEU A 45 6.73 2.32 8.73
N GLY A 46 5.60 3.03 8.67
CA GLY A 46 4.26 2.42 8.63
C GLY A 46 4.06 1.53 7.41
N LEU A 47 4.55 1.96 6.24
CA LEU A 47 4.54 1.15 5.01
C LEU A 47 5.36 -0.13 5.16
N SER A 48 6.57 -0.07 5.72
CA SER A 48 7.40 -1.27 5.93
C SER A 48 6.71 -2.30 6.83
N VAL A 49 6.01 -1.86 7.88
CA VAL A 49 5.21 -2.74 8.75
C VAL A 49 4.08 -3.41 7.98
N VAL A 50 3.34 -2.64 7.16
CA VAL A 50 2.25 -3.18 6.34
C VAL A 50 2.76 -4.17 5.30
N LEU A 51 3.86 -3.85 4.61
CA LEU A 51 4.45 -4.74 3.60
C LEU A 51 4.94 -6.06 4.22
N GLY A 52 5.60 -5.99 5.39
CA GLY A 52 6.01 -7.19 6.12
C GLY A 52 4.81 -8.04 6.53
N PHE A 53 3.75 -7.43 7.07
CA PHE A 53 2.53 -8.11 7.45
C PHE A 53 1.82 -8.77 6.24
N ILE A 54 1.65 -8.04 5.14
CA ILE A 54 1.03 -8.56 3.91
C ILE A 54 1.88 -9.71 3.34
N GLY A 55 3.20 -9.58 3.32
CA GLY A 55 4.10 -10.64 2.87
C GLY A 55 3.93 -11.94 3.65
N ILE A 56 3.90 -11.86 4.98
CA ILE A 56 3.65 -13.03 5.84
C ILE A 56 2.25 -13.61 5.60
N LYS A 57 1.22 -12.75 5.49
CA LYS A 57 -0.14 -13.19 5.22
C LYS A 57 -0.24 -13.94 3.89
N LEU A 58 0.39 -13.44 2.83
CA LEU A 58 0.38 -14.09 1.50
C LEU A 58 1.04 -15.48 1.54
N ILE A 59 2.11 -15.64 2.32
CA ILE A 59 2.75 -16.95 2.53
C ILE A 59 1.82 -17.90 3.29
N MET A 60 1.18 -17.42 4.36
CA MET A 60 0.23 -18.23 5.14
C MET A 60 -0.97 -18.66 4.30
N GLU A 61 -1.54 -17.76 3.50
CA GLU A 61 -2.63 -18.05 2.57
C GLU A 61 -2.21 -19.09 1.52
N ALA A 62 -0.99 -18.96 0.97
CA ALA A 62 -0.45 -19.91 0.01
C ALA A 62 -0.20 -21.30 0.60
N LEU A 63 0.22 -21.39 1.88
CA LEU A 63 0.39 -22.65 2.61
C LEU A 63 -0.96 -23.28 3.01
N HIS A 64 -1.96 -22.45 3.29
CA HIS A 64 -3.29 -22.91 3.67
C HIS A 64 -4.08 -23.41 2.45
N GLY A 65 -4.10 -22.66 1.35
CA GLY A 65 -4.74 -23.06 0.09
C GLY A 65 -3.90 -23.98 -0.80
N ASN A 66 -2.73 -24.42 -0.31
CA ASN A 66 -1.65 -25.08 -1.04
C ASN A 66 -2.11 -26.05 -2.15
N SER A 67 -2.03 -25.58 -3.39
CA SER A 67 -2.38 -26.31 -4.62
C SER A 67 -1.15 -26.67 -5.47
N LEU A 68 0.05 -26.44 -4.94
CA LEU A 68 1.31 -26.65 -5.63
C LEU A 68 1.85 -28.05 -5.31
N PRO A 69 2.08 -28.93 -6.31
CA PRO A 69 2.46 -30.33 -6.08
C PRO A 69 3.84 -30.52 -5.45
N PHE A 70 4.70 -29.50 -5.44
CA PHE A 70 6.03 -29.53 -4.84
C PHE A 70 6.08 -29.10 -3.36
N LEU A 71 5.01 -28.50 -2.83
CA LEU A 71 4.89 -28.14 -1.42
C LEU A 71 3.87 -29.09 -0.77
N ASN A 72 4.27 -29.82 0.28
CA ASN A 72 3.39 -30.71 1.05
C ASN A 72 2.48 -31.66 0.22
N GLY A 73 2.98 -32.11 -0.94
CA GLY A 73 2.23 -32.99 -1.86
C GLY A 73 0.93 -32.42 -2.41
N GLY A 74 0.75 -31.09 -2.40
CA GLY A 74 -0.50 -30.42 -2.81
C GLY A 74 -1.66 -30.58 -1.83
N GLN A 75 -1.39 -31.02 -0.59
CA GLN A 75 -2.40 -31.06 0.48
C GLN A 75 -2.34 -29.77 1.32
N PRO A 76 -3.49 -29.17 1.67
CA PRO A 76 -3.56 -27.99 2.52
C PRO A 76 -3.04 -28.29 3.94
N VAL A 77 -2.21 -27.40 4.48
CA VAL A 77 -1.68 -27.53 5.84
C VAL A 77 -2.73 -27.03 6.82
N SER A 78 -3.55 -27.95 7.34
CA SER A 78 -4.70 -27.66 8.23
C SER A 78 -4.35 -27.01 9.58
N TRP A 79 -3.07 -26.98 9.95
CA TRP A 79 -2.58 -26.30 11.17
C TRP A 79 -2.49 -24.77 11.02
N VAL A 80 -2.46 -24.23 9.80
CA VAL A 80 -2.31 -22.79 9.60
C VAL A 80 -3.65 -22.10 9.89
N PRO A 81 -3.77 -21.17 10.84
CA PRO A 81 -5.03 -20.44 11.05
C PRO A 81 -5.32 -19.53 9.85
N GLU A 82 -6.54 -19.56 9.33
CA GLU A 82 -7.00 -18.60 8.33
C GLU A 82 -6.96 -17.19 8.93
N VAL A 83 -6.23 -16.27 8.30
CA VAL A 83 -6.13 -14.89 8.78
C VAL A 83 -7.35 -14.13 8.27
N PRO A 84 -8.31 -13.77 9.13
CA PRO A 84 -9.52 -13.13 8.66
C PRO A 84 -9.22 -11.77 8.02
N THR A 85 -9.89 -11.48 6.90
CA THR A 85 -9.67 -10.25 6.12
C THR A 85 -9.90 -8.98 6.95
N TRP A 86 -10.88 -8.99 7.86
CA TRP A 86 -11.16 -7.85 8.73
C TRP A 86 -9.98 -7.51 9.65
N LEU A 87 -9.25 -8.52 10.14
CA LEU A 87 -8.07 -8.32 10.99
C LEU A 87 -6.94 -7.70 10.17
N SER A 88 -6.75 -8.17 8.94
CA SER A 88 -5.80 -7.59 7.99
C SER A 88 -6.12 -6.12 7.69
N LEU A 89 -7.39 -5.78 7.48
CA LEU A 89 -7.81 -4.40 7.24
C LEU A 89 -7.59 -3.53 8.49
N ALA A 90 -7.91 -4.05 9.68
CA ALA A 90 -7.66 -3.35 10.93
C ALA A 90 -6.16 -3.05 11.12
N VAL A 91 -5.27 -4.02 10.89
CA VAL A 91 -3.83 -3.83 10.99
C VAL A 91 -3.33 -2.76 10.01
N ILE A 92 -3.80 -2.78 8.76
CA ILE A 92 -3.42 -1.79 7.75
C ILE A 92 -3.88 -0.38 8.16
N VAL A 93 -5.14 -0.24 8.58
CA VAL A 93 -5.70 1.05 9.01
C VAL A 93 -4.96 1.59 10.24
N VAL A 94 -4.67 0.74 11.22
CA VAL A 94 -3.93 1.14 12.43
C VAL A 94 -2.50 1.52 12.10
N ALA A 95 -1.81 0.76 11.24
CA ALA A 95 -0.42 1.03 10.88
C ALA A 95 -0.28 2.33 10.07
N ILE A 96 -1.09 2.50 9.02
CA ILE A 96 -1.03 3.70 8.18
C ILE A 96 -1.61 4.91 8.91
N GLY A 97 -2.75 4.76 9.58
CA GLY A 97 -3.38 5.81 10.36
C GLY A 97 -2.50 6.27 11.52
N GLY A 98 -1.90 5.32 12.25
CA GLY A 98 -0.96 5.60 13.32
C GLY A 98 0.30 6.32 12.83
N ALA A 99 0.90 5.87 11.73
CA ALA A 99 2.07 6.51 11.12
C ALA A 99 1.78 7.93 10.61
N ALA A 100 0.60 8.14 10.02
CA ALA A 100 0.15 9.45 9.56
C ALA A 100 -0.10 10.39 10.76
N LEU A 101 -0.83 9.94 11.77
CA LEU A 101 -1.10 10.72 12.99
C LEU A 101 0.19 11.06 13.73
N ALA A 102 1.08 10.09 13.93
CA ALA A 102 2.38 10.31 14.56
C ALA A 102 3.24 11.32 13.78
N SER A 103 3.22 11.25 12.45
CA SER A 103 3.91 12.23 11.60
C SER A 103 3.34 13.63 11.75
N VAL A 104 2.00 13.78 11.73
CA VAL A 104 1.35 15.08 11.89
C VAL A 104 1.59 15.68 13.28
N LEU A 105 1.53 14.85 14.34
CA LEU A 105 1.81 15.30 15.70
C LEU A 105 3.26 15.78 15.85
N LYS A 106 4.23 15.09 15.24
CA LYS A 106 5.63 15.51 15.25
C LYS A 106 5.87 16.77 14.42
N MET A 107 5.21 16.90 13.26
CA MET A 107 5.26 18.13 12.46
C MET A 107 4.79 19.34 13.29
N LYS A 108 3.70 19.17 14.05
CA LYS A 108 3.13 20.24 14.89
C LYS A 108 4.01 20.62 16.09
N SER A 109 4.75 19.67 16.68
CA SER A 109 5.66 19.99 17.80
C SER A 109 6.92 20.72 17.34
N VAL A 110 7.47 20.37 16.17
CA VAL A 110 8.62 21.05 15.56
C VAL A 110 8.30 22.51 15.24
N ASP A 111 7.09 22.80 14.77
CA ASP A 111 6.63 24.17 14.48
C ASP A 111 6.46 25.04 15.76
N SER A 112 6.23 24.40 16.92
CA SER A 112 6.04 25.11 18.20
C SER A 112 7.34 25.47 18.93
N SER A 113 8.46 24.81 18.61
CA SER A 113 9.78 25.08 19.19
C SER A 113 10.62 26.10 18.39
N GLY A 114 10.09 26.61 17.28
CA GLY A 114 10.73 27.62 16.44
C GLY A 114 10.31 29.07 16.74
N LYS A 115 9.63 29.31 17.86
CA LYS A 115 9.32 30.65 18.39
C LYS A 115 10.21 31.00 19.57
#